data_AF-A0A1Q7KC91-F1
#
_entry.id   AF-A0A1Q7KC91-F1
#
_cell.length_a   1.000
_cell.length_b   1.000
_cell.length_c   1.000
_cell.angle_alpha   90.00
_cell.angle_beta   90.00
_cell.angle_gamma   90.00
#
_symmetry.space_group_name_H-M   'P 1'
#
loop_
_entity.id
_entity.type
_entity.pdbx_description
1 polymer ?
#
loop_
_entity_poly.entity_id
_entity_poly.type
_entity_poly.pdbx_seq_one_letter_code
_entity_poly.pdbx_strand_id
1 'polypeptide(L)'
;MQRPETKARARALQLLYAWELSGRPTIETVIARVAVIYGRAPRGGGGGGGGYDRGADLAAKAIAGLPEFDRRIADAAEHWRLERVGAVERNILRLALAELDEASTPSRVVIDEAVKLAHWFAGSRAPAFINGVLDAIAHETGAL
;
A
#
# COMPACT_ATOMS: atom_id res chain seq x y z
N MET A 1 -9.53 -9.99 -17.17
CA MET A 1 -8.40 -9.04 -17.23
C MET A 1 -8.40 -8.22 -15.95
N GLN A 2 -7.30 -8.09 -15.22
CA GLN A 2 -7.29 -7.28 -13.99
C GLN A 2 -7.49 -5.79 -14.29
N ARG A 3 -8.24 -5.10 -13.43
CA ARG A 3 -8.53 -3.66 -13.56
C ARG A 3 -7.23 -2.84 -13.43
N PRO A 4 -7.08 -1.74 -14.16
CA PRO A 4 -5.87 -0.89 -14.11
C PRO A 4 -5.49 -0.45 -12.69
N GLU A 5 -6.48 -0.13 -11.86
CA GLU A 5 -6.30 0.35 -10.49
C GLU A 5 -5.71 -0.74 -9.60
N THR A 6 -6.20 -1.98 -9.74
CA THR A 6 -5.67 -3.13 -9.02
C THR A 6 -4.19 -3.39 -9.38
N LYS A 7 -3.82 -3.20 -10.64
CA LYS A 7 -2.41 -3.30 -11.07
C LYS A 7 -1.55 -2.19 -10.47
N ALA A 8 -2.07 -0.97 -10.39
CA ALA A 8 -1.36 0.15 -9.77
C ALA A 8 -1.10 -0.11 -8.27
N ARG A 9 -2.08 -0.65 -7.54
CA ARG A 9 -1.91 -1.04 -6.12
C ARG A 9 -0.91 -2.18 -5.93
N ALA A 10 -0.97 -3.21 -6.78
CA ALA A 10 0.01 -4.29 -6.75
C ALA A 10 1.44 -3.77 -7.01
N ARG A 11 1.58 -2.81 -7.93
CA ARG A 11 2.87 -2.14 -8.17
C ARG A 11 3.33 -1.34 -6.96
N ALA A 12 2.43 -0.56 -6.34
CA ALA A 12 2.75 0.20 -5.13
C ALA A 12 3.27 -0.72 -4.02
N LEU A 13 2.60 -1.86 -3.80
CA LEU A 13 3.02 -2.86 -2.83
C LEU A 13 4.42 -3.42 -3.11
N GLN A 14 4.74 -3.73 -4.37
CA GLN A 14 6.08 -4.21 -4.77
C GLN A 14 7.16 -3.15 -4.50
N LEU A 15 6.88 -1.87 -4.78
CA LEU A 15 7.79 -0.77 -4.50
C LEU A 15 8.01 -0.60 -3.00
N LEU A 16 6.95 -0.65 -2.17
CA LEU A 16 7.05 -0.57 -0.71
C LEU A 16 7.84 -1.74 -0.11
N TYR A 17 7.61 -2.95 -0.62
CA TYR A 17 8.35 -4.12 -0.18
C TYR A 17 9.84 -4.03 -0.53
N ALA A 18 10.17 -3.64 -1.76
CA ALA A 18 11.56 -3.42 -2.18
C ALA A 18 12.23 -2.28 -1.41
N TRP A 19 11.50 -1.20 -1.13
CA TRP A 19 11.94 -0.07 -0.31
C TRP A 19 12.34 -0.52 1.10
N GLU A 20 11.49 -1.31 1.75
CA GLU A 20 11.75 -1.78 3.10
C GLU A 20 12.92 -2.75 3.17
N LEU A 21 12.97 -3.73 2.25
CA LEU A 21 14.10 -4.68 2.16
C LEU A 21 15.43 -4.00 1.86
N SER A 22 15.41 -2.87 1.14
CA SER A 22 16.62 -2.14 0.75
C SER A 22 17.16 -1.20 1.82
N GLY A 23 16.62 -1.24 3.05
CA GLY A 23 17.03 -0.31 4.12
C GLY A 23 16.44 1.09 3.98
N ARG A 24 15.27 1.21 3.33
CA ARG A 24 14.48 2.45 3.22
C ARG A 24 15.20 3.62 2.53
N PRO A 25 15.77 3.45 1.33
CA PRO A 25 16.32 4.58 0.55
C PRO A 25 15.21 5.50 0.03
N THR A 26 15.54 6.52 -0.76
CA THR A 26 14.51 7.35 -1.41
C THR A 26 13.65 6.53 -2.38
N ILE A 27 12.39 6.93 -2.58
CA ILE A 27 11.48 6.20 -3.48
C ILE A 27 11.97 6.26 -4.93
N GLU A 28 12.60 7.36 -5.34
CA GLU A 28 13.33 7.56 -6.61
C GLU A 28 14.34 6.42 -6.83
N THR A 29 15.13 6.12 -5.79
CA THR A 29 16.18 5.09 -5.84
C THR A 29 15.57 3.70 -6.03
N VAL A 30 14.49 3.40 -5.31
CA VAL A 30 13.79 2.11 -5.44
C VAL A 30 13.19 1.98 -6.83
N ILE A 31 12.55 3.02 -7.32
CA ILE A 31 11.96 3.09 -8.65
C ILE A 31 13.02 2.87 -9.74
N ALA A 32 14.18 3.53 -9.63
CA ALA A 32 15.28 3.35 -10.56
C ALA A 32 15.81 1.91 -10.55
N ARG A 33 15.99 1.30 -9.37
CA ARG A 33 16.45 -0.10 -9.23
C ARG A 33 15.45 -1.09 -9.83
N VAL A 34 14.17 -0.93 -9.51
CA VAL A 34 13.08 -1.76 -10.02
C VAL A 34 12.98 -1.63 -11.54
N ALA A 35 13.13 -0.43 -12.09
CA ALA A 35 13.14 -0.19 -13.52
C ALA A 35 14.23 -0.99 -14.26
N VAL A 36 15.43 -1.07 -13.67
CA VAL A 36 16.54 -1.86 -14.22
C VAL A 36 16.19 -3.35 -14.25
N ILE A 37 15.60 -3.89 -13.17
CA ILE A 37 15.24 -5.30 -13.06
C ILE A 37 14.20 -5.71 -14.12
N TYR A 38 13.18 -4.87 -14.34
CA TYR A 38 12.09 -5.18 -15.26
C TYR A 38 12.33 -4.66 -16.70
N GLY A 39 13.50 -4.06 -16.98
CA GLY A 39 13.83 -3.50 -18.29
C GLY A 39 12.90 -2.35 -18.72
N ARG A 40 12.15 -1.74 -17.79
CA ARG A 40 11.17 -0.69 -18.08
C ARG A 40 11.08 0.30 -16.94
N ALA A 41 11.40 1.57 -17.21
CA ALA A 41 11.10 2.65 -16.28
C ALA A 41 9.58 2.76 -16.05
N PRO A 42 9.09 2.99 -14.81
CA PRO A 42 7.78 3.59 -14.61
C PRO A 42 7.71 4.85 -15.44
N ARG A 43 6.95 4.82 -16.53
CA ARG A 43 6.52 6.03 -17.22
C ARG A 43 5.07 6.24 -16.81
N GLY A 44 4.79 7.35 -16.13
CA GLY A 44 3.43 7.80 -15.86
C GLY A 44 2.65 7.95 -17.16
N GLY A 45 1.43 7.42 -17.19
CA GLY A 45 0.49 7.61 -18.28
C GLY A 45 -0.13 9.00 -18.17
N GLY A 46 0.50 9.99 -18.80
CA GLY A 46 0.00 11.36 -18.92
C GLY A 46 1.04 12.18 -19.69
N GLY A 47 0.65 12.69 -20.86
CA GLY A 47 1.56 13.38 -21.77
C GLY A 47 2.26 14.57 -21.11
N GLY A 48 3.59 14.57 -21.15
CA GLY A 48 4.42 15.75 -20.88
C GLY A 48 4.93 15.89 -19.45
N GLY A 49 6.10 15.30 -19.16
CA GLY A 49 6.99 15.77 -18.09
C GLY A 49 6.99 14.95 -16.79
N GLY A 50 7.86 13.92 -16.73
CA GLY A 50 8.52 13.52 -15.49
C GLY A 50 7.69 12.94 -14.32
N GLY A 51 6.42 12.61 -14.52
CA GLY A 51 5.58 12.03 -13.46
C GLY A 51 5.80 10.52 -13.26
N TYR A 52 5.77 10.10 -12.01
CA TYR A 52 5.62 8.69 -11.64
C TYR A 52 4.27 8.13 -12.12
N ASP A 53 4.14 6.81 -12.17
CA ASP A 53 2.82 6.21 -12.40
C ASP A 53 2.03 6.13 -11.10
N ARG A 54 0.72 5.89 -11.20
CA ARG A 54 -0.17 5.84 -10.03
C ARG A 54 0.33 4.92 -8.92
N GLY A 55 0.97 3.80 -9.26
CA GLY A 55 1.53 2.88 -8.28
C GLY A 55 2.72 3.47 -7.51
N ALA A 56 3.62 4.15 -8.20
CA ALA A 56 4.72 4.88 -7.58
C ALA A 56 4.23 6.08 -6.75
N ASP A 57 3.21 6.82 -7.20
CA ASP A 57 2.59 7.89 -6.41
C ASP A 57 2.01 7.36 -5.10
N LEU A 58 1.30 6.23 -5.16
CA LEU A 58 0.75 5.55 -3.98
C LEU A 58 1.84 5.12 -3.00
N ALA A 59 2.92 4.52 -3.51
CA ALA A 59 4.04 4.11 -2.67
C ALA A 59 4.70 5.32 -1.99
N ALA A 60 4.88 6.43 -2.73
CA ALA A 60 5.44 7.65 -2.18
C ALA A 60 4.55 8.24 -1.05
N LYS A 61 3.23 8.29 -1.26
CA LYS A 61 2.28 8.72 -0.22
C LYS A 61 2.32 7.83 1.02
N ALA A 62 2.36 6.51 0.83
CA ALA A 62 2.46 5.55 1.93
C ALA A 62 3.76 5.70 2.74
N ILE A 63 4.89 5.99 2.07
CA ILE A 63 6.17 6.28 2.75
C ILE A 63 6.09 7.60 3.52
N ALA A 64 5.51 8.64 2.94
CA ALA A 64 5.39 9.96 3.58
C ALA A 64 4.54 9.93 4.85
N GLY A 65 3.47 9.13 4.89
CA GLY A 65 2.60 8.99 6.06
C GLY A 65 3.02 7.90 7.06
N LEU A 66 4.16 7.23 6.85
CA LEU A 66 4.52 6.01 7.57
C LEU A 66 4.43 6.11 9.11
N PRO A 67 4.97 7.15 9.79
CA PRO A 67 4.91 7.21 11.25
C PRO A 67 3.47 7.21 11.77
N GLU A 68 2.59 7.95 11.10
CA GLU A 68 1.18 8.07 11.47
C GLU A 68 0.39 6.80 11.11
N PHE A 69 0.67 6.22 9.94
CA PHE A 69 0.06 4.96 9.53
C PHE A 69 0.44 3.81 10.46
N ASP A 70 1.72 3.70 10.82
CA ASP A 70 2.18 2.67 11.76
C ASP A 70 1.52 2.82 13.14
N ARG A 71 1.32 4.07 13.60
CA ARG A 71 0.58 4.35 14.84
C ARG A 71 -0.88 3.92 14.75
N ARG A 72 -1.61 4.38 13.72
CA ARG A 72 -3.03 4.01 13.50
C ARG A 72 -3.21 2.49 13.36
N ILE A 73 -2.29 1.81 12.68
CA ILE A 73 -2.30 0.36 12.56
C ILE A 73 -2.08 -0.29 13.93
N ALA A 74 -1.14 0.20 14.72
CA ALA A 74 -0.86 -0.36 16.04
C ALA A 74 -2.06 -0.21 16.98
N ASP A 75 -2.68 0.97 17.00
CA ASP A 75 -3.86 1.28 17.83
C ASP A 75 -5.05 0.37 17.44
N ALA A 76 -5.33 0.23 16.14
CA ALA A 76 -6.41 -0.62 15.64
C ALA A 76 -6.12 -2.14 15.74
N ALA A 77 -4.86 -2.50 15.93
CA ALA A 77 -4.42 -3.89 16.03
C ALA A 77 -4.28 -4.39 17.48
N GLU A 78 -4.84 -3.69 18.49
CA GLU A 78 -4.71 -4.05 19.92
C GLU A 78 -4.99 -5.53 20.24
N HIS A 79 -5.89 -6.20 19.50
CA HIS A 79 -6.21 -7.62 19.70
C HIS A 79 -5.35 -8.59 18.87
N TRP A 80 -4.48 -8.07 18.01
CA TRP A 80 -3.65 -8.84 17.09
C TRP A 80 -2.19 -8.75 17.50
N ARG A 81 -1.50 -9.90 17.53
CA ARG A 81 -0.06 -9.97 17.81
C ARG A 81 0.73 -9.32 16.66
N LEU A 82 0.99 -8.02 16.77
CA LEU A 82 1.77 -7.20 15.82
C LEU A 82 3.14 -7.80 15.50
N GLU A 83 3.73 -8.53 16.45
CA GLU A 83 4.99 -9.28 16.32
C GLU A 83 5.02 -10.31 15.18
N ARG A 84 3.86 -10.67 14.62
CA ARG A 84 3.73 -11.62 13.50
C ARG A 84 3.28 -10.96 12.19
N VAL A 85 3.16 -9.64 12.14
CA VAL A 85 2.75 -8.92 10.93
C VAL A 85 3.96 -8.82 10.00
N GLY A 86 3.91 -9.60 8.92
CA GLY A 86 4.94 -9.58 7.90
C GLY A 86 5.04 -8.22 7.20
N ALA A 87 6.16 -8.01 6.51
CA ALA A 87 6.39 -6.79 5.74
C ALA A 87 5.30 -6.55 4.67
N VAL A 88 4.77 -7.62 4.09
CA VAL A 88 3.71 -7.52 3.06
C VAL A 88 2.41 -7.02 3.68
N GLU A 89 1.94 -7.63 4.78
CA GLU A 89 0.70 -7.24 5.44
C GLU A 89 0.76 -5.77 5.90
N ARG A 90 1.87 -5.38 6.52
CA ARG A 90 2.06 -4.00 6.98
C ARG A 90 2.08 -3.00 5.83
N ASN A 91 2.71 -3.35 4.70
CA ASN A 91 2.71 -2.49 3.52
C ASN A 91 1.35 -2.42 2.83
N ILE A 92 0.54 -3.47 2.86
CA ILE A 92 -0.86 -3.41 2.39
C ILE A 92 -1.67 -2.44 3.24
N LEU A 93 -1.54 -2.50 4.57
CA LEU A 93 -2.23 -1.59 5.48
C LEU A 93 -1.81 -0.13 5.25
N ARG A 94 -0.51 0.15 5.17
CA ARG A 94 0.01 1.50 4.87
C ARG A 94 -0.50 2.04 3.54
N LEU A 95 -0.53 1.19 2.50
CA LEU A 95 -1.05 1.54 1.19
C LEU A 95 -2.54 1.90 1.25
N ALA A 96 -3.33 1.09 1.98
CA ALA A 96 -4.75 1.34 2.15
C ALA A 96 -5.00 2.66 2.90
N LEU A 97 -4.27 2.93 3.98
CA LEU A 97 -4.39 4.20 4.72
C LEU A 97 -4.02 5.42 3.86
N ALA A 98 -2.97 5.32 3.04
CA ALA A 98 -2.61 6.38 2.10
C ALA A 98 -3.72 6.68 1.07
N GLU A 99 -4.48 5.67 0.66
CA GLU A 99 -5.65 5.86 -0.21
C GLU A 99 -6.88 6.39 0.52
N LEU A 100 -7.14 5.92 1.73
CA LEU A 100 -8.26 6.41 2.56
C LEU A 100 -8.09 7.90 2.85
N ASP A 101 -6.88 8.34 3.20
CA ASP A 101 -6.58 9.74 3.47
C ASP A 101 -6.65 10.61 2.19
N GLU A 102 -6.53 10.01 0.99
CA GLU A 102 -6.74 10.73 -0.28
C GLU A 102 -8.22 11.05 -0.52
N ALA A 103 -9.14 10.30 0.11
CA ALA A 103 -10.59 10.41 -0.01
C ALA A 103 -11.15 10.42 -1.46
N SER A 104 -10.34 10.03 -2.44
CA SER A 104 -10.71 9.99 -3.86
C SER A 104 -11.41 8.68 -4.25
N THR A 105 -11.24 7.64 -3.44
CA THR A 105 -11.82 6.32 -3.64
C THR A 105 -12.69 5.96 -2.43
N PRO A 106 -13.93 5.47 -2.62
CA PRO A 106 -14.79 5.08 -1.50
C PRO A 106 -14.10 4.07 -0.58
N SER A 107 -14.20 4.27 0.74
CA SER A 107 -13.48 3.47 1.74
C SER A 107 -13.67 1.97 1.56
N ARG A 108 -14.89 1.53 1.28
CA ARG A 108 -15.21 0.12 0.99
C ARG A 108 -14.40 -0.45 -0.18
N VAL A 109 -14.20 0.33 -1.24
CA VAL A 109 -13.41 -0.09 -2.40
C VAL A 109 -11.93 -0.21 -2.04
N VAL A 110 -11.41 0.71 -1.23
CA VAL A 110 -10.02 0.64 -0.74
C VAL A 110 -9.81 -0.62 0.11
N ILE A 111 -10.74 -0.91 1.02
CA ILE A 111 -10.70 -2.09 1.89
C ILE A 111 -10.78 -3.38 1.06
N ASP A 112 -11.74 -3.49 0.14
CA ASP A 112 -11.90 -4.66 -0.73
C ASP A 112 -10.63 -4.93 -1.56
N GLU A 113 -9.97 -3.89 -2.05
CA GLU A 113 -8.73 -4.00 -2.83
C GLU A 113 -7.53 -4.36 -1.95
N ALA A 114 -7.44 -3.86 -0.71
CA ALA A 114 -6.42 -4.27 0.25
C ALA A 114 -6.56 -5.75 0.63
N VAL A 115 -7.78 -6.20 0.89
CA VAL A 115 -8.09 -7.63 1.15
C VAL A 115 -7.75 -8.49 -0.07
N LYS A 116 -8.01 -8.01 -1.28
CA LYS A 116 -7.62 -8.71 -2.51
C LYS A 116 -6.09 -8.84 -2.64
N LEU A 117 -5.33 -7.78 -2.36
CA LEU A 117 -3.86 -7.87 -2.34
C LEU A 117 -3.36 -8.88 -1.31
N ALA A 118 -3.99 -8.94 -0.14
CA ALA A 118 -3.65 -9.91 0.89
C ALA A 118 -3.80 -11.36 0.40
N HIS A 119 -4.87 -11.65 -0.34
CA HIS A 119 -5.07 -12.98 -0.94
C HIS A 119 -3.98 -13.34 -1.97
N TRP A 120 -3.39 -12.35 -2.64
CA TRP A 120 -2.41 -12.60 -3.69
C TRP A 120 -0.97 -12.66 -3.20
N PHE A 121 -0.64 -11.85 -2.19
CA PHE A 121 0.75 -11.62 -1.80
C PHE A 121 1.08 -12.05 -0.38
N ALA A 122 0.08 -12.33 0.47
CA ALA A 122 0.28 -12.63 1.88
C ALA A 122 -0.25 -14.03 2.25
N GLY A 123 -0.13 -14.40 3.54
CA GLY A 123 -0.56 -15.70 4.04
C GLY A 123 -2.09 -15.83 4.19
N SER A 124 -2.58 -17.06 4.38
CA SER A 124 -4.02 -17.37 4.45
C SER A 124 -4.81 -16.64 5.55
N ARG A 125 -4.14 -16.16 6.59
CA ARG A 125 -4.76 -15.36 7.68
C ARG A 125 -4.74 -13.86 7.43
N ALA A 126 -3.93 -13.38 6.49
CA ALA A 126 -3.75 -11.96 6.22
C ALA A 126 -5.03 -11.25 5.74
N PRO A 127 -5.88 -11.83 4.87
CA PRO A 127 -7.09 -11.15 4.42
C PRO A 127 -8.05 -10.76 5.55
N ALA A 128 -8.32 -11.69 6.48
CA ALA A 128 -9.19 -11.44 7.62
C ALA A 128 -8.59 -10.41 8.59
N PHE A 129 -7.27 -10.50 8.82
CA PHE A 129 -6.54 -9.52 9.63
C PHE A 129 -6.61 -8.11 9.04
N ILE A 130 -6.27 -7.96 7.75
CA ILE A 130 -6.27 -6.68 7.06
C ILE A 130 -7.67 -6.07 7.03
N ASN A 131 -8.70 -6.87 6.76
CA ASN A 131 -10.07 -6.40 6.81
C ASN A 131 -10.43 -5.85 8.20
N GLY A 132 -10.16 -6.62 9.26
CA GLY A 132 -10.48 -6.21 10.63
C GLY A 132 -9.80 -4.92 11.07
N VAL A 133 -8.52 -4.74 10.72
CA VAL A 133 -7.76 -3.51 11.04
C VAL A 133 -8.31 -2.32 10.27
N LEU A 134 -8.56 -2.47 8.97
CA LEU A 134 -9.04 -1.34 8.16
C LEU A 134 -10.48 -0.94 8.49
N ASP A 135 -11.35 -1.90 8.80
CA ASP A 135 -12.71 -1.61 9.26
C ASP A 135 -12.68 -0.82 10.58
N ALA A 136 -11.84 -1.21 11.54
CA ALA A 136 -11.69 -0.48 12.80
C ALA A 136 -11.25 0.97 12.58
N ILE A 137 -10.22 1.20 11.75
CA ILE A 137 -9.71 2.54 11.45
C ILE A 137 -10.75 3.39 10.69
N ALA A 138 -11.46 2.79 9.74
CA ALA A 138 -12.43 3.52 8.93
C ALA A 138 -13.68 3.93 9.73
N HIS A 139 -14.10 3.12 10.72
CA HIS A 139 -15.15 3.49 11.66
C HIS A 139 -14.74 4.63 12.61
N GLU A 140 -13.52 4.62 13.13
CA GLU A 140 -13.02 5.71 14.00
C GLU A 140 -12.96 7.06 13.30
N THR A 141 -12.65 7.05 12.00
CA THR A 141 -12.48 8.27 11.19
C THR A 141 -13.78 8.75 10.54
N GLY A 142 -14.91 8.05 10.74
CA GLY A 142 -16.20 8.38 10.10
C GLY A 142 -16.19 8.18 8.58
N ALA A 143 -15.26 7.37 8.06
CA ALA A 143 -15.09 7.09 6.65
C ALA A 143 -15.99 5.94 6.15
N LEU A 144 -16.72 5.29 7.06
CA LEU A 144 -17.75 4.26 6.82
C LEU A 144 -19.08 4.63 7.47
#